data_AF-A0A1Q1FZA6-F1
#
_entry.id   AF-A0A1Q1FZA6-F1
#
_cell.length_a   1.000
_cell.length_b   1.000
_cell.length_c   1.000
_cell.angle_alpha   90.00
_cell.angle_beta   90.00
_cell.angle_gamma   90.00
#
_symmetry.space_group_name_H-M   'P 1'
#
loop_
_entity.id
_entity.type
_entity.pdbx_description
1 polymer ?
#
loop_
_entity_poly.entity_id
_entity_poly.type
_entity_poly.pdbx_seq_one_letter_code
_entity_poly.pdbx_strand_id
1 'polypeptide(L)'
;MANETLKKEAWYRMMLTDLSSSVIDEFMETGKCHYTSNYFQGENILVTEEIEAIIKTVEKKYGFLVYYVTENKTADGQRFLSLFYVGRDTSDWLYCHRDLESYRQYVYVVNTTNPAFSEFGMIQFDPILGSLLRTA
;
A
#
# COMPACT_ATOMS: atom_id res chain seq x y z
N MET A 1 -7.01 17.30 0.63
CA MET A 1 -8.11 16.36 0.94
C MET A 1 -8.14 15.34 -0.16
N ALA A 2 -8.01 14.05 0.18
CA ALA A 2 -8.18 12.98 -0.79
C ALA A 2 -9.59 13.07 -1.39
N ASN A 3 -9.71 12.85 -2.69
CA ASN A 3 -11.00 12.83 -3.36
C ASN A 3 -11.84 11.67 -2.79
N GLU A 4 -13.06 11.93 -2.33
CA GLU A 4 -14.00 10.91 -1.81
C GLU A 4 -14.13 9.68 -2.73
N THR A 5 -13.99 9.89 -4.03
CA THR A 5 -13.98 8.83 -5.05
C THR A 5 -12.79 7.87 -4.87
N LEU A 6 -11.59 8.41 -4.63
CA LEU A 6 -10.38 7.61 -4.38
C LEU A 6 -10.47 6.87 -3.05
N LYS A 7 -11.05 7.52 -2.02
CA LYS A 7 -11.20 6.91 -0.70
C LYS A 7 -12.18 5.74 -0.72
N LYS A 8 -13.29 5.86 -1.46
CA LYS A 8 -14.25 4.77 -1.68
C LYS A 8 -13.62 3.60 -2.44
N GLU A 9 -12.81 3.89 -3.45
CA GLU A 9 -12.08 2.86 -4.20
C GLU A 9 -10.99 2.20 -3.33
N ALA A 10 -10.28 2.96 -2.49
CA ALA A 10 -9.32 2.42 -1.55
C ALA A 10 -10.01 1.44 -0.58
N TRP A 11 -11.14 1.83 0.00
CA TRP A 11 -11.97 0.93 0.81
C TRP A 11 -12.32 -0.36 0.08
N TYR A 12 -12.76 -0.26 -1.18
CA TYR A 12 -13.11 -1.44 -1.98
C TYR A 12 -11.90 -2.35 -2.23
N ARG A 13 -10.73 -1.77 -2.56
CA ARG A 13 -9.49 -2.54 -2.74
C ARG A 13 -9.04 -3.21 -1.44
N MET A 14 -9.15 -2.53 -0.30
CA MET A 14 -8.80 -3.12 0.99
C MET A 14 -9.68 -4.34 1.31
N MET A 15 -10.98 -4.26 0.99
CA MET A 15 -11.91 -5.39 1.11
C MET A 15 -11.54 -6.55 0.17
N LEU A 16 -11.16 -6.28 -1.08
CA LEU A 16 -10.72 -7.31 -2.04
C LEU A 16 -9.45 -8.03 -1.59
N THR A 17 -8.59 -7.37 -0.81
CA THR A 17 -7.32 -7.93 -0.33
C THR A 17 -7.41 -8.60 1.05
N ASP A 18 -8.61 -8.79 1.59
CA ASP A 18 -8.84 -9.38 2.92
C ASP A 18 -8.09 -8.66 4.07
N LEU A 19 -7.95 -7.33 3.99
CA LEU A 19 -7.45 -6.55 5.12
C LEU A 19 -8.47 -6.57 6.27
N SER A 20 -7.99 -6.59 7.51
CA SER A 20 -8.87 -6.62 8.68
C SER A 20 -9.75 -5.38 8.74
N SER A 21 -11.00 -5.55 9.18
CA SER A 21 -11.94 -4.43 9.30
C SER A 21 -11.39 -3.29 10.15
N SER A 22 -10.64 -3.60 11.22
CA SER A 22 -9.98 -2.59 12.06
C SER A 22 -9.01 -1.68 11.29
N VAL A 23 -8.27 -2.22 10.32
CA VAL A 23 -7.35 -1.44 9.48
C VAL A 23 -8.13 -0.56 8.51
N ILE A 24 -9.19 -1.12 7.94
CA ILE A 24 -10.08 -0.41 7.01
C ILE A 24 -10.79 0.74 7.73
N ASP A 25 -11.35 0.47 8.90
CA ASP A 25 -12.10 1.44 9.72
C ASP A 25 -11.19 2.60 10.13
N GLU A 26 -10.00 2.33 10.67
CA GLU A 26 -9.02 3.37 11.03
C GLU A 26 -8.62 4.22 9.81
N PHE A 27 -8.35 3.60 8.65
CA PHE A 27 -8.05 4.35 7.43
C PHE A 27 -9.24 5.22 6.99
N MET A 28 -10.47 4.70 7.09
CA MET A 28 -11.67 5.42 6.71
C MET A 28 -12.01 6.56 7.68
N GLU A 29 -11.70 6.42 8.96
CA GLU A 29 -11.94 7.45 9.97
C GLU A 29 -10.85 8.53 9.97
N THR A 30 -9.58 8.14 9.96
CA THR A 30 -8.46 9.05 10.22
C THR A 30 -7.62 9.36 8.98
N GLY A 31 -7.75 8.56 7.92
CA GLY A 31 -6.92 8.64 6.72
C GLY A 31 -5.50 8.10 6.91
N LYS A 32 -5.19 7.51 8.07
CA LYS A 32 -3.87 6.96 8.37
C LYS A 32 -3.73 5.55 7.82
N CYS A 33 -2.59 5.28 7.21
CA CYS A 33 -2.28 3.95 6.68
C CYS A 33 -1.74 3.03 7.79
N HIS A 34 -1.90 1.72 7.57
CA HIS A 34 -1.14 0.70 8.27
C HIS A 34 -0.06 0.10 7.36
N TYR A 35 0.89 -0.57 7.99
CA TYR A 35 1.88 -1.37 7.30
C TYR A 35 2.19 -2.68 8.01
N THR A 36 2.63 -3.65 7.22
CA THR A 36 3.27 -4.89 7.67
C THR A 36 4.74 -4.90 7.28
N SER A 37 5.51 -5.81 7.87
CA SER A 37 6.90 -6.06 7.47
C SER A 37 7.15 -7.55 7.30
N ASN A 38 8.10 -7.90 6.43
CA ASN A 38 8.58 -9.27 6.31
C ASN A 38 9.21 -9.84 7.61
N TYR A 39 9.51 -8.98 8.59
CA TYR A 39 9.99 -9.37 9.93
C TYR A 39 8.89 -9.66 10.96
N PHE A 40 7.69 -9.09 10.81
CA PHE A 40 6.55 -9.29 11.71
C PHE A 40 5.30 -9.58 10.88
N GLN A 41 5.22 -10.81 10.39
CA GLN A 41 4.16 -11.23 9.49
C GLN A 41 2.83 -11.32 10.22
N GLY A 42 1.75 -10.82 9.62
CA GLY A 42 0.41 -10.85 10.21
C GLY A 42 0.06 -9.67 11.11
N GLU A 43 1.02 -8.79 11.45
CA GLU A 43 0.79 -7.63 12.30
C GLU A 43 0.62 -6.35 11.49
N ASN A 44 -0.55 -5.71 11.64
CA ASN A 44 -0.81 -4.38 11.08
C ASN A 44 -0.40 -3.29 12.08
N ILE A 45 0.60 -2.50 11.73
CA ILE A 45 1.11 -1.40 12.56
C ILE A 45 0.75 -0.07 11.89
N LEU A 46 0.29 0.92 12.67
CA LEU A 46 0.14 2.28 12.15
C LEU A 46 1.48 2.78 11.58
N VAL A 47 1.43 3.43 10.41
CA VAL A 47 2.65 3.99 9.81
C VAL A 47 3.33 4.98 10.76
N THR A 48 4.67 4.94 10.78
CA THR A 48 5.48 5.89 11.54
C THR A 48 5.45 7.28 10.89
N GLU A 49 5.86 8.31 11.62
CA GLU A 49 5.98 9.67 11.07
C GLU A 49 6.90 9.73 9.83
N GLU A 50 7.93 8.88 9.80
CA GLU A 50 8.83 8.73 8.65
C GLU A 50 8.08 8.20 7.41
N ILE A 51 7.36 7.09 7.55
CA ILE A 51 6.60 6.48 6.44
C ILE A 51 5.47 7.43 5.99
N GLU A 52 4.79 8.07 6.93
CA GLU A 52 3.75 9.08 6.66
C GLU A 52 4.29 10.26 5.84
N ALA A 53 5.51 10.74 6.13
CA ALA A 53 6.16 11.80 5.37
C ALA A 53 6.52 11.36 3.94
N ILE A 54 6.94 10.09 3.78
CA ILE A 54 7.19 9.48 2.47
C ILE A 54 5.88 9.40 1.67
N ILE A 55 4.81 8.89 2.26
CA ILE A 55 3.47 8.80 1.65
C ILE A 55 3.05 10.18 1.14
N LYS A 56 3.04 11.20 2.01
CA LYS A 56 2.65 12.57 1.63
C LYS A 56 3.48 13.12 0.48
N THR A 57 4.78 12.82 0.45
CA THR A 57 5.67 13.26 -0.61
C THR A 57 5.33 12.62 -1.95
N VAL A 58 5.09 11.30 -1.97
CA VAL A 58 4.78 10.59 -3.23
C VAL A 58 3.37 10.87 -3.72
N GLU A 59 2.39 10.97 -2.82
CA GLU A 59 1.01 11.34 -3.15
C GLU A 59 0.98 12.74 -3.77
N LYS A 60 1.73 13.69 -3.21
CA LYS A 60 1.85 15.03 -3.79
C LYS A 60 2.51 14.99 -5.17
N LYS A 61 3.52 14.13 -5.36
CA LYS A 61 4.27 14.02 -6.62
C LYS A 61 3.45 13.43 -7.76
N TYR A 62 2.69 12.37 -7.49
CA TYR A 62 2.00 11.59 -8.52
C TYR A 62 0.47 11.79 -8.53
N GLY A 63 -0.08 12.32 -7.44
CA GLY A 63 -1.49 12.61 -7.27
C GLY A 63 -2.37 11.39 -7.04
N PHE A 64 -1.82 10.26 -6.60
CA PHE A 64 -2.58 9.09 -6.16
C PHE A 64 -2.88 9.14 -4.64
N LEU A 65 -3.70 8.22 -4.15
CA LEU A 65 -3.99 8.00 -2.73
C LEU A 65 -3.40 6.67 -2.28
N VAL A 66 -2.55 6.65 -1.27
CA VAL A 66 -2.02 5.43 -0.63
C VAL A 66 -3.02 4.97 0.44
N TYR A 67 -3.26 3.66 0.53
CA TYR A 67 -4.15 3.08 1.53
C TYR A 67 -3.51 1.98 2.39
N TYR A 68 -2.38 1.43 1.96
CA TYR A 68 -1.65 0.41 2.71
C TYR A 68 -0.17 0.39 2.30
N VAL A 69 0.68 -0.11 3.17
CA VAL A 69 2.12 -0.24 2.90
C VAL A 69 2.62 -1.62 3.30
N THR A 70 3.48 -2.23 2.50
CA THR A 70 4.29 -3.37 2.97
C THR A 70 5.76 -2.96 3.01
N GLU A 71 6.41 -3.20 4.14
CA GLU A 71 7.85 -3.06 4.29
C GLU A 71 8.54 -4.38 3.95
N ASN A 72 9.56 -4.30 3.10
CA ASN A 72 10.49 -5.40 2.87
C ASN A 72 11.90 -4.92 3.18
N LYS A 73 12.57 -5.65 4.06
CA LYS A 73 13.97 -5.43 4.38
C LYS A 73 14.77 -6.65 3.94
N THR A 74 15.82 -6.40 3.17
CA THR A 74 16.68 -7.44 2.61
C THR A 74 17.82 -7.78 3.57
N ALA A 75 18.48 -8.93 3.35
CA ALA A 75 19.59 -9.38 4.20
C ALA A 75 20.80 -8.42 4.19
N ASP A 76 20.99 -7.67 3.10
CA ASP A 76 22.02 -6.63 2.97
C ASP A 76 21.59 -5.26 3.54
N GLY A 77 20.43 -5.20 4.20
CA GLY A 77 19.98 -4.00 4.93
C GLY A 77 19.30 -2.95 4.05
N GLN A 78 18.98 -3.26 2.79
CA GLN A 78 18.13 -2.39 1.99
C GLN A 78 16.69 -2.46 2.51
N ARG A 79 16.00 -1.34 2.43
CA ARG A 79 14.62 -1.21 2.90
C ARG A 79 13.74 -0.64 1.79
N PHE A 80 12.66 -1.36 1.53
CA PHE A 80 11.70 -1.07 0.49
C PHE A 80 10.31 -0.91 1.10
N LEU A 81 9.60 0.14 0.70
CA LEU A 81 8.19 0.34 1.04
C LEU A 81 7.38 0.20 -0.24
N SER A 82 6.54 -0.82 -0.31
CA SER A 82 5.60 -0.98 -1.42
C SER A 82 4.31 -0.25 -1.04
N LEU A 83 4.01 0.84 -1.74
CA LEU A 83 2.86 1.70 -1.45
C LEU A 83 1.68 1.27 -2.32
N PHE A 84 0.68 0.69 -1.66
CA PHE A 84 -0.56 0.27 -2.28
C PHE A 84 -1.44 1.50 -2.47
N TYR A 85 -1.81 1.80 -3.71
CA TYR A 85 -2.44 3.08 -4.04
C TYR A 85 -3.65 2.95 -4.97
N VAL A 86 -4.44 4.04 -5.01
CA VAL A 86 -5.51 4.30 -5.96
C VAL A 86 -5.11 5.47 -6.86
N GLY A 87 -5.02 5.22 -8.17
CA GLY A 87 -4.74 6.24 -9.18
C GLY A 87 -5.98 7.08 -9.50
N ARG A 88 -5.75 8.30 -10.01
CA ARG A 88 -6.83 9.22 -10.44
C ARG A 88 -7.55 8.78 -11.71
N ASP A 89 -6.88 8.00 -12.56
CA ASP A 89 -7.47 7.46 -13.77
C ASP A 89 -8.35 6.26 -13.40
N THR A 90 -9.64 6.37 -13.68
CA THR A 90 -10.63 5.33 -13.37
C THR A 90 -10.75 4.27 -14.46
N SER A 91 -10.16 4.51 -15.64
CA SER A 91 -10.28 3.60 -16.79
C SER A 91 -9.67 2.22 -16.52
N ASP A 92 -8.66 2.16 -15.66
CA ASP A 92 -7.93 0.93 -15.32
C ASP A 92 -8.43 0.24 -14.04
N TRP A 93 -9.42 0.79 -13.34
CA TRP A 93 -9.84 0.25 -12.04
C TRP A 93 -10.35 -1.19 -12.14
N LEU A 94 -11.12 -1.50 -13.18
CA LEU A 94 -11.61 -2.86 -13.40
C LEU A 94 -10.45 -3.87 -13.57
N TYR A 95 -9.36 -3.47 -14.23
CA TYR A 95 -8.18 -4.32 -14.37
C TYR A 95 -7.42 -4.43 -13.05
N CYS A 96 -7.30 -3.33 -12.30
CA CYS A 96 -6.73 -3.37 -10.95
C CYS A 96 -7.50 -4.33 -10.03
N HIS A 97 -8.83 -4.35 -10.07
CA HIS A 97 -9.63 -5.27 -9.26
C HIS A 97 -9.31 -6.73 -9.58
N ARG A 98 -9.19 -7.08 -10.86
CA ARG A 98 -8.83 -8.44 -11.30
C ARG A 98 -7.42 -8.84 -10.86
N ASP A 99 -6.49 -7.89 -10.88
CA ASP A 99 -5.13 -8.14 -10.38
C ASP A 99 -5.15 -8.40 -8.86
N LEU A 100 -5.94 -7.65 -8.10
CA LEU A 100 -6.11 -7.83 -6.65
C LEU A 100 -6.74 -9.18 -6.31
N GLU A 101 -7.72 -9.65 -7.08
CA GLU A 101 -8.29 -11.00 -6.96
C GLU A 101 -7.25 -12.11 -7.20
N SER A 102 -6.17 -11.80 -7.92
CA SER A 102 -5.01 -12.68 -8.14
C SER A 102 -3.83 -12.37 -7.20
N TYR A 103 -4.08 -11.59 -6.15
CA TYR A 103 -3.12 -11.07 -5.17
C TYR A 103 -1.90 -10.37 -5.77
N ARG A 104 -2.15 -9.59 -6.83
CA ARG A 104 -1.17 -8.75 -7.49
C ARG A 104 -1.61 -7.31 -7.45
N GLN A 105 -0.64 -6.40 -7.38
CA GLN A 105 -0.94 -4.99 -7.52
C GLN A 105 0.23 -4.23 -8.11
N TYR A 106 -0.10 -3.28 -8.99
CA TYR A 106 0.82 -2.26 -9.43
C TYR A 106 0.94 -1.20 -8.34
N VAL A 107 2.13 -1.12 -7.74
CA VAL A 107 2.46 -0.28 -6.59
C VAL A 107 3.58 0.70 -6.95
N TYR A 108 3.79 1.69 -6.09
CA TYR A 108 5.04 2.46 -6.10
C TYR A 108 5.96 1.92 -5.01
N VAL A 109 7.13 1.40 -5.40
CA VAL A 109 8.14 0.88 -4.48
C VAL A 109 9.15 1.99 -4.17
N VAL A 110 9.21 2.41 -2.92
CA VAL A 110 10.20 3.35 -2.42
C VAL A 110 11.40 2.56 -1.91
N ASN A 111 12.57 2.76 -2.52
CA ASN A 111 13.83 2.32 -1.94
C ASN A 111 14.31 3.41 -0.96
N THR A 112 14.11 3.21 0.35
CA THR A 112 14.48 4.22 1.34
C THR A 112 15.99 4.34 1.52
N THR A 113 16.74 3.31 1.13
CA THR A 113 18.21 3.29 1.19
C THR A 113 18.83 4.01 -0.02
N ASN A 114 18.23 3.86 -1.21
CA ASN A 114 18.64 4.55 -2.42
C ASN A 114 17.43 5.07 -3.23
N PRO A 115 16.92 6.28 -2.88
CA PRO A 115 15.68 6.80 -3.44
C PRO A 115 15.66 6.97 -4.96
N ALA A 116 16.83 7.09 -5.61
CA ALA A 116 16.94 7.20 -7.07
C ALA A 116 16.49 5.92 -7.81
N PHE A 117 16.47 4.78 -7.13
CA PHE A 117 15.98 3.50 -7.65
C PHE A 117 14.56 3.17 -7.18
N SER A 118 13.79 4.17 -6.74
CA SER A 118 12.36 3.99 -6.49
C SER A 118 11.60 3.93 -7.82
N GLU A 119 10.66 3.02 -7.94
CA GLU A 119 9.97 2.76 -9.21
C GLU A 119 8.53 2.33 -9.03
N PHE A 120 7.77 2.41 -10.13
CA PHE A 120 6.48 1.75 -10.23
C PHE A 120 6.69 0.31 -10.71
N GLY A 121 5.97 -0.63 -10.12
CA GLY A 121 6.10 -2.04 -10.50
C GLY A 121 4.94 -2.88 -10.00
N MET A 122 4.72 -4.01 -10.68
CA MET A 122 3.78 -5.04 -10.23
C MET A 122 4.45 -5.91 -9.17
N ILE A 123 3.78 -6.12 -8.04
CA ILE A 123 4.22 -7.06 -6.99
C ILE A 123 3.21 -8.20 -6.83
N GLN A 124 3.67 -9.30 -6.27
CA GLN A 124 2.80 -10.36 -5.72
C GLN A 124 2.77 -10.22 -4.20
N PHE A 125 1.60 -10.43 -3.62
CA PHE A 125 1.42 -10.53 -2.18
C PHE A 125 0.53 -11.71 -1.83
N ASP A 126 0.47 -12.06 -0.55
CA ASP A 126 -0.51 -12.99 0.02
C ASP A 126 -1.23 -12.32 1.20
N PRO A 127 -2.55 -12.49 1.35
CA PRO A 127 -3.25 -12.12 2.57
C PRO A 127 -2.86 -13.06 3.71
N ILE A 128 -2.54 -12.48 4.87
CA ILE A 128 -2.17 -13.23 6.08
C ILE A 128 -2.72 -12.52 7.33
N LEU A 129 -3.60 -13.20 8.07
CA LEU A 129 -4.16 -12.72 9.33
C LEU A 129 -4.77 -11.30 9.26
N GLY A 130 -5.44 -10.97 8.16
CA GLY A 130 -6.02 -9.63 7.96
C GLY A 130 -4.99 -8.56 7.59
N SER A 131 -3.82 -8.96 7.10
CA SER A 131 -2.68 -8.13 6.70
C SER A 131 -2.13 -8.61 5.36
N LEU A 132 -1.21 -7.87 4.72
CA LEU A 132 -0.61 -8.29 3.44
C LEU A 132 0.88 -8.60 3.60
N LEU A 133 1.34 -9.70 3.02
CA LEU A 133 2.76 -10.04 2.93
C LEU A 133 3.21 -10.04 1.48
N ARG A 134 4.20 -9.21 1.13
CA ARG A 134 4.81 -9.25 -0.20
C ARG A 134 5.60 -10.55 -0.41
N THR A 135 5.38 -11.21 -1.54
CA THR A 135 6.01 -12.50 -1.91
C THR A 135 6.85 -12.45 -3.17
N ALA A 136 6.64 -11.46 -4.06
CA ALA A 136 7.53 -11.14 -5.19
C ALA A 136 7.51 -9.63 -5.47
#